data_AF-A0A8E2ECY5-F1
#
_entry.id   AF-A0A8E2ECY5-F1
#
_cell.length_a   1.000
_cell.length_b   1.000
_cell.length_c   1.000
_cell.angle_alpha   90.00
_cell.angle_beta   90.00
_cell.angle_gamma   90.00
#
_symmetry.space_group_name_H-M   'P 1'
#
loop_
_entity.id
_entity.type
_entity.pdbx_description
1 polymer ?
#
loop_
_entity_poly.entity_id
_entity_poly.type
_entity_poly.pdbx_seq_one_letter_code
_entity_poly.pdbx_strand_id
1 'polypeptide(L)'
;MSFLGLAGLHAFVTGAAGGIGSAIVEEFLAQGCKVTAHDLRSVTRAPSPNLLTVQGDISSESSISSSITNAREHFGPIHILAANAGITDESNDYPIWQMPAELWDKTYAVNVRGTFLTIKHFLSAAELSQKEMGRELSNLAVVVTGSECGKFGQAGHGEYASGKAGLQYGLIRGVKNEIVRLNSKARINAVAPGWVDTPLIEGRLDDPKEMYREAQATVPLRKIANPTDVARAVVFLASHRAAGHITGECISVDGGMEGRIVWSESETLQGKKESPKSKIVRTQTAPPIPQALTPAAQPKNSIKLLISVDFDAVSGWLGTGASSDNNLADYSSGYFSANVGVPRLLKLFKKLGIADKITWFVPMHSAESFPEQFKAILDTGCEIGLHGYCHEGAPQLTPNQERDVLHYCISVYRTLTGGKKPLGYRAPLYQLRENTIALLEEYDFLYDSSLSHHDSTPYFIPRVPQIDTPSFTPTTSAATWMHPLPAPLPPTEKTLVEIPANWYAEDMTPLQYWPHTSNSQGYVDVRVVERMWMDRFEYLRREMGDEEMVVFPLILHPDTSGMAHVIGMIERVLGWLKGWAEEVEYLTMGDVARRWKAKAEGRG
;
A
#
# COMPACT_ATOMS: atom_id res chain seq x y z
N MET A 1 18.28 -9.05 -34.19
CA MET A 1 17.92 -7.75 -33.57
C MET A 1 17.93 -7.92 -32.07
N SER A 2 18.49 -6.98 -31.30
CA SER A 2 18.41 -7.02 -29.83
C SER A 2 16.95 -6.93 -29.37
N PHE A 3 16.65 -7.44 -28.17
CA PHE A 3 15.32 -7.35 -27.55
C PHE A 3 14.82 -5.89 -27.49
N LEU A 4 15.72 -4.94 -27.28
CA LEU A 4 15.41 -3.52 -27.17
C LEU A 4 15.19 -2.83 -28.53
N GLY A 5 15.70 -3.39 -29.64
CA GLY A 5 15.44 -2.85 -30.97
C GLY A 5 15.93 -1.41 -31.19
N LEU A 6 17.01 -1.01 -30.51
CA LEU A 6 17.53 0.38 -30.53
C LEU A 6 18.69 0.60 -31.53
N ALA A 7 19.17 -0.45 -32.18
CA ALA A 7 20.31 -0.37 -33.08
C ALA A 7 20.08 0.65 -34.21
N GLY A 8 21.08 1.52 -34.44
CA GLY A 8 21.05 2.58 -35.44
C GLY A 8 20.27 3.84 -35.04
N LEU A 9 19.51 3.81 -33.93
CA LEU A 9 18.83 5.00 -33.42
C LEU A 9 19.84 5.98 -32.81
N HIS A 10 19.48 7.26 -32.83
CA HIS A 10 20.30 8.34 -32.28
C HIS A 10 19.79 8.75 -30.89
N ALA A 11 20.64 8.59 -29.87
CA ALA A 11 20.40 9.00 -28.50
C ALA A 11 21.21 10.24 -28.11
N PHE A 12 20.57 11.21 -27.47
CA PHE A 12 21.22 12.37 -26.86
C PHE A 12 21.20 12.21 -25.34
N VAL A 13 22.37 12.24 -24.70
CA VAL A 13 22.54 11.98 -23.26
C VAL A 13 23.16 13.21 -22.61
N THR A 14 22.46 13.81 -21.64
CA THR A 14 23.02 14.92 -20.84
C THR A 14 23.69 14.43 -19.56
N GLY A 15 24.72 15.13 -19.10
CA GLY A 15 25.49 14.74 -17.91
C GLY A 15 26.42 13.56 -18.20
N ALA A 16 26.86 13.43 -19.45
CA ALA A 16 27.58 12.26 -19.96
C ALA A 16 28.99 12.07 -19.37
N ALA A 17 29.56 13.08 -18.71
CA ALA A 17 30.81 12.95 -17.95
C ALA A 17 30.57 12.53 -16.49
N GLY A 18 29.31 12.47 -16.03
CA GLY A 18 28.94 11.96 -14.70
C GLY A 18 28.86 10.43 -14.66
N GLY A 19 28.82 9.84 -13.46
CA GLY A 19 28.85 8.38 -13.30
C GLY A 19 27.66 7.66 -13.96
N ILE A 20 26.43 8.11 -13.73
CA ILE A 20 25.24 7.53 -14.39
C ILE A 20 25.25 7.84 -15.89
N GLY A 21 25.59 9.07 -16.28
CA GLY A 21 25.57 9.49 -17.67
C GLY A 21 26.57 8.73 -18.55
N SER A 22 27.77 8.46 -18.05
CA SER A 22 28.78 7.68 -18.77
C SER A 22 28.31 6.24 -18.99
N ALA A 23 27.68 5.63 -17.98
CA ALA A 23 27.08 4.30 -18.08
C ALA A 23 25.89 4.26 -19.05
N ILE A 24 25.06 5.32 -19.11
CA ILE A 24 24.00 5.44 -20.12
C ILE A 24 24.60 5.48 -21.53
N VAL A 25 25.69 6.24 -21.74
CA VAL A 25 26.39 6.28 -23.03
C VAL A 25 26.96 4.90 -23.38
N GLU A 26 27.54 4.17 -22.42
CA GLU A 26 28.02 2.78 -22.61
C GLU A 26 26.90 1.85 -23.07
N GLU A 27 25.78 1.86 -22.37
CA GLU A 27 24.69 0.94 -22.64
C GLU A 27 24.04 1.24 -24.00
N PHE A 28 23.82 2.51 -24.38
CA PHE A 28 23.30 2.84 -25.71
C PHE A 28 24.27 2.45 -26.83
N LEU A 29 25.58 2.68 -26.68
CA LEU A 29 26.57 2.24 -27.66
C LEU A 29 26.60 0.71 -27.79
N ALA A 30 26.48 -0.02 -26.67
CA ALA A 30 26.39 -1.48 -26.66
C ALA A 30 25.14 -2.01 -27.36
N GLN A 31 24.02 -1.25 -27.34
CA GLN A 31 22.82 -1.55 -28.12
C GLN A 31 22.93 -1.16 -29.62
N GLY A 32 24.08 -0.63 -30.04
CA GLY A 32 24.33 -0.21 -31.42
C GLY A 32 23.71 1.14 -31.79
N CYS A 33 23.37 1.98 -30.81
CA CYS A 33 22.92 3.34 -31.07
C CYS A 33 24.08 4.23 -31.51
N LYS A 34 23.73 5.32 -32.21
CA LYS A 34 24.57 6.52 -32.32
C LYS A 34 24.29 7.38 -31.11
N VAL A 35 25.31 7.88 -30.44
CA VAL A 35 25.16 8.59 -29.16
C VAL A 35 25.83 9.96 -29.24
N THR A 36 25.07 11.01 -28.96
CA THR A 36 25.63 12.32 -28.62
C THR A 36 25.73 12.43 -27.10
N ALA A 37 26.96 12.47 -26.60
CA ALA A 37 27.31 12.63 -25.21
C ALA A 37 27.51 14.11 -24.89
N HIS A 38 26.57 14.70 -24.16
CA HIS A 38 26.55 16.11 -23.80
C HIS A 38 26.87 16.33 -22.31
N ASP A 39 27.80 17.23 -22.00
CA ASP A 39 28.11 17.64 -20.62
C ASP A 39 28.68 19.07 -20.58
N LEU A 40 28.64 19.70 -19.41
CA LEU A 40 29.33 20.98 -19.18
C LEU A 40 30.85 20.80 -19.22
N ARG A 41 31.32 19.64 -18.77
CA ARG A 41 32.72 19.22 -18.80
C ARG A 41 33.05 18.53 -20.12
N SER A 42 34.33 18.45 -20.46
CA SER A 42 34.77 17.62 -21.58
C SER A 42 34.52 16.13 -21.29
N VAL A 43 33.80 15.47 -22.19
CA VAL A 43 33.58 14.01 -22.11
C VAL A 43 34.82 13.31 -22.67
N THR A 44 35.65 12.72 -21.81
CA THR A 44 36.84 11.98 -22.25
C THR A 44 36.51 10.52 -22.46
N ARG A 45 36.50 10.08 -23.72
CA ARG A 45 36.22 8.69 -24.10
C ARG A 45 36.94 8.30 -25.39
N ALA A 46 37.20 7.00 -25.56
CA ALA A 46 37.77 6.49 -26.80
C ALA A 46 36.90 6.88 -28.01
N PRO A 47 37.47 7.46 -29.09
CA PRO A 47 36.73 7.81 -30.28
C PRO A 47 35.99 6.58 -30.86
N SER A 48 34.75 6.79 -31.28
CA SER A 48 33.91 5.78 -31.92
C SER A 48 33.11 6.43 -33.03
N PRO A 49 32.89 5.77 -34.18
CA PRO A 49 32.06 6.31 -35.26
C PRO A 49 30.59 6.52 -34.83
N ASN A 50 30.17 5.88 -33.74
CA ASN A 50 28.83 6.02 -33.17
C ASN A 50 28.79 6.99 -31.98
N LEU A 51 29.88 7.72 -31.68
CA LEU A 51 29.94 8.64 -30.55
C LEU A 51 30.33 10.05 -31.00
N LEU A 52 29.49 11.02 -30.65
CA LEU A 52 29.78 12.45 -30.75
C LEU A 52 29.82 13.03 -29.34
N THR A 53 30.86 13.79 -29.01
CA THR A 53 30.95 14.51 -27.73
C THR A 53 30.64 15.98 -27.95
N VAL A 54 29.71 16.54 -27.18
CA VAL A 54 29.34 17.97 -27.25
C VAL A 54 29.48 18.59 -25.87
N GLN A 55 30.21 19.70 -25.78
CA GLN A 55 30.32 20.45 -24.54
C GLN A 55 29.30 21.58 -24.54
N GLY A 56 28.52 21.71 -23.46
CA GLY A 56 27.47 22.71 -23.35
C GLY A 56 26.82 22.79 -21.97
N ASP A 57 26.16 23.91 -21.69
CA ASP A 57 25.46 24.17 -20.44
C ASP A 57 23.96 24.05 -20.64
N ILE A 58 23.33 23.07 -19.96
CA ILE A 58 21.88 22.85 -20.06
C ILE A 58 21.06 23.99 -19.46
N SER A 59 21.63 24.79 -18.55
CA SER A 59 20.96 25.97 -17.99
C SER A 59 20.94 27.14 -18.98
N SER A 60 21.71 27.08 -20.07
CA SER A 60 21.72 28.09 -21.14
C SER A 60 20.90 27.62 -22.35
N GLU A 61 19.84 28.36 -22.67
CA GLU A 61 18.94 27.99 -23.77
C GLU A 61 19.64 28.02 -25.14
N SER A 62 20.51 29.00 -25.37
CA SER A 62 21.28 29.07 -26.62
C SER A 62 22.29 27.93 -26.73
N SER A 63 22.88 27.52 -25.61
CA SER A 63 23.85 26.42 -25.56
C SER A 63 23.19 25.08 -25.89
N ILE A 64 22.06 24.76 -25.27
CA ILE A 64 21.37 23.49 -25.53
C ILE A 64 20.74 23.45 -26.94
N SER A 65 20.21 24.57 -27.42
CA SER A 65 19.69 24.70 -28.79
C SER A 65 20.79 24.42 -29.84
N SER A 66 21.97 25.02 -29.66
CA SER A 66 23.12 24.79 -30.55
C SER A 66 23.64 23.35 -30.46
N SER A 67 23.65 22.77 -29.26
CA SER A 67 24.09 21.39 -29.02
C SER A 67 23.19 20.36 -29.71
N ILE A 68 21.87 20.56 -29.64
CA ILE A 68 20.89 19.69 -30.32
C ILE A 68 20.97 19.85 -31.84
N THR A 69 21.20 21.07 -32.33
CA THR A 69 21.43 21.33 -33.76
C THR A 69 22.66 20.57 -34.27
N ASN A 70 23.79 20.70 -33.58
CA ASN A 70 25.03 20.00 -33.90
C ASN A 70 24.85 18.47 -33.91
N ALA A 71 24.17 17.92 -32.90
CA ALA A 71 23.86 16.50 -32.81
C ALA A 71 23.05 16.01 -34.03
N ARG A 72 22.02 16.76 -34.40
CA ARG A 72 21.15 16.44 -35.53
C ARG A 72 21.89 16.52 -36.86
N GLU A 73 22.75 17.52 -37.06
CA GLU A 73 23.58 17.65 -38.26
C GLU A 73 24.55 16.48 -38.43
N HIS A 74 25.09 15.97 -37.33
CA HIS A 74 26.08 14.89 -37.36
C HIS A 74 25.48 13.50 -37.60
N PHE A 75 24.46 13.12 -36.82
CA PHE A 75 23.89 11.76 -36.86
C PHE A 75 22.48 11.66 -37.47
N GLY A 76 21.85 12.79 -37.78
CA GLY A 76 20.47 12.87 -38.23
C GLY A 76 19.47 12.95 -37.06
N PRO A 77 18.18 12.66 -37.32
CA PRO A 77 17.09 12.81 -36.36
C PRO A 77 17.41 12.16 -35.01
N ILE A 78 17.17 12.90 -33.92
CA ILE A 78 17.36 12.38 -32.56
C ILE A 78 16.10 11.61 -32.16
N HIS A 79 16.27 10.37 -31.75
CA HIS A 79 15.17 9.45 -31.42
C HIS A 79 14.94 9.36 -29.90
N ILE A 80 16.02 9.47 -29.13
CA ILE A 80 16.01 9.21 -27.69
C ILE A 80 16.69 10.38 -26.98
N LEU A 81 16.06 10.87 -25.94
CA LEU A 81 16.65 11.81 -24.98
C LEU A 81 16.78 11.12 -23.63
N ALA A 82 18.01 10.99 -23.13
CA ALA A 82 18.27 10.69 -21.73
C ALA A 82 18.66 11.99 -21.01
N ALA A 83 17.67 12.64 -20.40
CA ALA A 83 17.84 13.87 -19.63
C ALA A 83 18.31 13.52 -18.22
N ASN A 84 19.63 13.34 -18.07
CA ASN A 84 20.25 12.83 -16.85
C ASN A 84 21.02 13.90 -16.05
N ALA A 85 21.49 14.97 -16.68
CA ALA A 85 22.25 16.01 -16.01
C ALA A 85 21.53 16.59 -14.78
N GLY A 86 22.28 16.77 -13.70
CA GLY A 86 21.83 17.46 -12.49
C GLY A 86 22.98 17.67 -11.52
N ILE A 87 22.75 18.54 -10.54
CA ILE A 87 23.68 18.88 -9.47
C ILE A 87 22.94 18.86 -8.13
N THR A 88 23.72 18.70 -7.06
CA THR A 88 23.32 18.96 -5.67
C THR A 88 24.58 19.31 -4.88
N ASP A 89 24.42 19.90 -3.70
CA ASP A 89 25.51 20.19 -2.78
C ASP A 89 25.56 19.11 -1.68
N GLU A 90 26.35 18.06 -1.91
CA GLU A 90 26.58 17.00 -0.91
C GLU A 90 27.59 17.42 0.19
N SER A 91 28.20 18.60 0.08
CA SER A 91 29.20 19.06 1.05
C SER A 91 28.58 19.78 2.24
N ASN A 92 27.29 20.13 2.18
CA ASN A 92 26.60 20.89 3.22
C ASN A 92 25.16 20.37 3.45
N ASP A 93 24.80 20.15 4.71
CA ASP A 93 23.45 19.76 5.13
C ASP A 93 22.70 20.97 5.72
N TYR A 94 22.22 21.89 4.86
CA TYR A 94 21.49 23.07 5.35
C TYR A 94 20.07 22.72 5.79
N PRO A 95 19.66 22.95 7.05
CA PRO A 95 18.24 22.95 7.35
C PRO A 95 17.56 24.06 6.53
N ILE A 96 16.30 23.83 6.12
CA ILE A 96 15.64 24.68 5.12
C ILE A 96 15.64 26.18 5.47
N TRP A 97 15.58 26.54 6.76
CA TRP A 97 15.62 27.93 7.23
C TRP A 97 17.01 28.60 7.17
N GLN A 98 18.06 27.85 6.83
CA GLN A 98 19.43 28.36 6.65
C GLN A 98 19.93 28.19 5.21
N MET A 99 19.12 27.62 4.31
CA MET A 99 19.49 27.37 2.93
C MET A 99 19.70 28.69 2.18
N PRO A 100 20.89 28.92 1.59
CA PRO A 100 21.11 30.11 0.77
C PRO A 100 20.20 30.08 -0.47
N ALA A 101 19.54 31.21 -0.75
CA ALA A 101 18.67 31.33 -1.91
C ALA A 101 19.45 31.13 -3.23
N GLU A 102 20.71 31.53 -3.27
CA GLU A 102 21.59 31.37 -4.43
C GLU A 102 21.88 29.90 -4.73
N LEU A 103 22.00 29.05 -3.69
CA LEU A 103 22.15 27.61 -3.84
C LEU A 103 20.87 27.01 -4.43
N TRP A 104 19.71 27.40 -3.88
CA TRP A 104 18.40 26.98 -4.39
C TRP A 104 18.24 27.33 -5.87
N ASP A 105 18.47 28.60 -6.22
CA ASP A 105 18.34 29.11 -7.58
C ASP A 105 19.30 28.42 -8.55
N LYS A 106 20.54 28.19 -8.14
CA LYS A 106 21.54 27.46 -8.94
C LYS A 106 21.09 26.03 -9.22
N THR A 107 20.65 25.29 -8.19
CA THR A 107 20.19 23.91 -8.35
C THR A 107 18.95 23.84 -9.24
N TYR A 108 17.99 24.75 -9.07
CA TYR A 108 16.78 24.81 -9.92
C TYR A 108 17.09 25.22 -11.36
N ALA A 109 18.03 26.16 -11.58
CA ALA A 109 18.44 26.60 -12.91
C ALA A 109 19.01 25.45 -13.74
N VAL A 110 19.77 24.55 -13.12
CA VAL A 110 20.33 23.36 -13.78
C VAL A 110 19.30 22.22 -13.83
N ASN A 111 18.82 21.76 -12.67
CA ASN A 111 18.04 20.53 -12.59
C ASN A 111 16.66 20.69 -13.22
N VAL A 112 15.94 21.76 -12.90
CA VAL A 112 14.55 21.94 -13.34
C VAL A 112 14.50 22.66 -14.67
N ARG A 113 15.03 23.90 -14.72
CA ARG A 113 15.00 24.71 -15.94
C ARG A 113 15.84 24.10 -17.05
N GLY A 114 17.03 23.58 -16.74
CA GLY A 114 17.89 22.95 -17.75
C GLY A 114 17.28 21.67 -18.34
N THR A 115 16.64 20.83 -17.52
CA THR A 115 15.88 19.66 -18.01
C THR A 115 14.72 20.07 -18.91
N PHE A 116 13.94 21.08 -18.49
CA PHE A 116 12.87 21.65 -19.32
C PHE A 116 13.39 22.12 -20.69
N LEU A 117 14.46 22.91 -20.72
CA LEU A 117 15.04 23.44 -21.96
C LEU A 117 15.52 22.31 -22.87
N THR A 118 16.16 21.29 -22.29
CA THR A 118 16.63 20.12 -23.02
C THR A 118 15.46 19.37 -23.69
N ILE A 119 14.37 19.12 -22.96
CA ILE A 119 13.17 18.45 -23.50
C ILE A 119 12.52 19.32 -24.58
N LYS A 120 12.37 20.63 -24.34
CA LYS A 120 11.79 21.58 -25.30
C LYS A 120 12.52 21.52 -26.65
N HIS A 121 13.85 21.66 -26.62
CA HIS A 121 14.65 21.70 -27.85
C HIS A 121 14.77 20.33 -28.52
N PHE A 122 14.77 19.24 -27.76
CA PHE A 122 14.69 17.88 -28.31
C PHE A 122 13.38 17.66 -29.08
N LEU A 123 12.24 18.02 -28.49
CA LEU A 123 10.93 17.85 -29.12
C LEU A 123 10.76 18.77 -30.34
N SER A 124 11.27 20.00 -30.26
CA SER A 124 11.33 20.92 -31.42
C SER A 124 12.13 20.32 -32.59
N ALA A 125 13.31 19.75 -32.30
CA ALA A 125 14.13 19.09 -33.31
C ALA A 125 13.47 17.81 -33.88
N ALA A 126 12.73 17.07 -33.06
CA ALA A 126 11.94 15.92 -33.50
C ALA A 126 10.80 16.35 -34.44
N GLU A 127 10.07 17.42 -34.10
CA GLU A 127 9.01 17.97 -34.95
C GLU A 127 9.56 18.38 -36.33
N LEU A 128 10.69 19.11 -36.36
CA LEU A 128 11.36 19.52 -37.58
C LEU A 128 11.76 18.30 -38.44
N SER A 129 12.40 17.31 -37.82
CA SER A 129 12.85 16.09 -38.51
C SER A 129 11.67 15.31 -39.11
N GLN A 130 10.54 15.22 -38.39
CA GLN A 130 9.34 14.55 -38.89
C GLN A 130 8.71 15.28 -40.07
N LYS A 131 8.69 16.62 -40.04
CA LYS A 131 8.21 17.46 -41.15
C LYS A 131 9.04 17.25 -42.41
N GLU A 132 10.37 17.28 -42.29
CA GLU A 132 11.28 17.07 -43.41
C GLU A 132 11.19 15.64 -43.99
N MET A 133 10.99 14.64 -43.13
CA MET A 133 10.84 13.24 -43.55
C MET A 133 9.44 12.92 -44.08
N GLY A 134 8.44 13.77 -43.84
CA GLY A 134 7.04 13.53 -44.18
C GLY A 134 6.40 12.37 -43.40
N ARG A 135 6.97 11.97 -42.26
CA ARG A 135 6.47 10.85 -41.42
C ARG A 135 6.96 10.94 -39.98
N GLU A 136 6.25 10.27 -39.07
CA GLU A 136 6.66 10.16 -37.67
C GLU A 136 7.97 9.37 -37.51
N LEU A 137 8.75 9.74 -36.47
CA LEU A 137 9.90 8.95 -36.02
C LEU A 137 9.41 7.64 -35.40
N SER A 138 10.11 6.53 -35.68
CA SER A 138 9.69 5.19 -35.28
C SER A 138 9.82 4.90 -33.78
N ASN A 139 10.70 5.63 -33.10
CA ASN A 139 10.95 5.53 -31.65
C ASN A 139 11.27 6.93 -31.14
N LEU A 140 10.30 7.64 -30.56
CA LEU A 140 10.53 8.92 -29.90
C LEU A 140 10.37 8.74 -28.38
N ALA A 141 11.46 8.82 -27.63
CA ALA A 141 11.43 8.55 -26.19
C ALA A 141 12.25 9.56 -25.39
N VAL A 142 11.68 10.02 -24.27
CA VAL A 142 12.38 10.84 -23.27
C VAL A 142 12.45 10.05 -21.96
N VAL A 143 13.64 9.93 -21.39
CA VAL A 143 13.83 9.37 -20.06
C VAL A 143 14.53 10.42 -19.20
N VAL A 144 13.86 10.83 -18.12
CA VAL A 144 14.36 11.82 -17.17
C VAL A 144 14.94 11.09 -15.96
N THR A 145 16.10 11.53 -15.47
CA THR A 145 16.66 11.00 -14.23
C THR A 145 16.12 11.78 -13.04
N GLY A 146 15.18 11.16 -12.32
CA GLY A 146 14.63 11.59 -11.04
C GLY A 146 15.57 11.26 -9.88
N SER A 147 15.00 11.03 -8.70
CA SER A 147 15.70 10.57 -7.49
C SER A 147 14.68 10.11 -6.44
N GLU A 148 15.06 9.17 -5.59
CA GLU A 148 14.27 8.83 -4.39
C GLU A 148 14.14 10.01 -3.42
N CYS A 149 15.07 10.98 -3.42
CA CYS A 149 14.94 12.23 -2.66
C CYS A 149 13.68 13.01 -3.10
N GLY A 150 13.29 12.89 -4.37
CA GLY A 150 12.04 13.48 -4.88
C GLY A 150 10.76 12.76 -4.44
N LYS A 151 10.88 11.60 -3.80
CA LYS A 151 9.77 10.79 -3.30
C LYS A 151 9.66 10.84 -1.78
N PHE A 152 10.78 10.69 -1.08
CA PHE A 152 10.82 10.62 0.38
C PHE A 152 11.28 11.93 1.04
N GLY A 153 11.94 12.82 0.29
CA GLY A 153 12.66 13.95 0.84
C GLY A 153 14.01 13.53 1.44
N GLN A 154 14.89 14.51 1.64
CA GLN A 154 16.16 14.34 2.36
C GLN A 154 16.44 15.62 3.13
N ALA A 155 16.65 15.51 4.44
CA ALA A 155 17.04 16.64 5.27
C ALA A 155 18.36 17.21 4.74
N GLY A 156 18.48 18.54 4.63
CA GLY A 156 19.65 19.19 4.03
C GLY A 156 19.48 19.56 2.55
N HIS A 157 18.62 18.86 1.81
CA HIS A 157 18.59 18.92 0.33
C HIS A 157 17.19 19.28 -0.23
N GLY A 158 16.52 20.25 0.40
CA GLY A 158 15.17 20.67 0.02
C GLY A 158 15.06 21.14 -1.44
N GLU A 159 16.06 21.86 -1.94
CA GLU A 159 16.17 22.36 -3.32
C GLU A 159 16.31 21.23 -4.34
N TYR A 160 17.07 20.20 -4.02
CA TYR A 160 17.25 19.03 -4.88
C TYR A 160 16.00 18.15 -4.87
N ALA A 161 15.50 17.79 -3.68
CA ALA A 161 14.33 16.94 -3.49
C ALA A 161 13.09 17.54 -4.18
N SER A 162 12.80 18.82 -3.94
CA SER A 162 11.67 19.51 -4.57
C SER A 162 11.82 19.60 -6.09
N GLY A 163 13.03 19.88 -6.59
CA GLY A 163 13.31 19.89 -8.02
C GLY A 163 13.08 18.52 -8.67
N LYS A 164 13.61 17.44 -8.08
CA LYS A 164 13.44 16.07 -8.60
C LYS A 164 11.98 15.62 -8.54
N ALA A 165 11.25 15.94 -7.47
CA ALA A 165 9.81 15.72 -7.37
C ALA A 165 9.05 16.44 -8.49
N GLY A 166 9.38 17.72 -8.72
CA GLY A 166 8.79 18.52 -9.79
C GLY A 166 9.03 17.94 -11.18
N LEU A 167 10.20 17.34 -11.44
CA LEU A 167 10.48 16.65 -12.68
C LEU A 167 9.68 15.34 -12.80
N GLN A 168 9.80 14.44 -11.82
CA GLN A 168 9.31 13.07 -11.95
C GLN A 168 7.79 12.91 -11.74
N TYR A 169 7.18 13.79 -10.94
CA TYR A 169 5.73 13.77 -10.67
C TYR A 169 4.96 14.93 -11.29
N GLY A 170 5.64 16.01 -11.69
CA GLY A 170 5.03 17.16 -12.36
C GLY A 170 5.26 17.17 -13.88
N LEU A 171 6.49 17.51 -14.28
CA LEU A 171 6.86 17.76 -15.68
C LEU A 171 6.50 16.58 -16.59
N ILE A 172 6.84 15.36 -16.17
CA ILE A 172 6.59 14.14 -16.95
C ILE A 172 5.08 13.91 -17.15
N ARG A 173 4.25 14.19 -16.14
CA ARG A 173 2.80 14.01 -16.21
C ARG A 173 2.15 14.97 -17.22
N GLY A 174 2.67 16.20 -17.34
CA GLY A 174 2.26 17.16 -18.35
C GLY A 174 2.72 16.77 -19.75
N VAL A 175 4.03 16.59 -19.93
CA VAL A 175 4.64 16.32 -21.24
C VAL A 175 4.10 15.03 -21.86
N LYS A 176 3.77 13.99 -21.08
CA LYS A 176 3.22 12.74 -21.66
C LYS A 176 1.90 12.94 -22.41
N ASN A 177 1.09 13.92 -22.02
CA ASN A 177 -0.19 14.22 -22.67
C ASN A 177 0.01 15.08 -23.93
N GLU A 178 1.13 15.82 -24.00
CA GLU A 178 1.46 16.72 -25.11
C GLU A 178 2.25 15.99 -26.21
N ILE A 179 3.24 15.19 -25.83
CA ILE A 179 4.20 14.56 -26.75
C ILE A 179 3.52 13.62 -27.76
N VAL A 180 2.39 13.01 -27.40
CA VAL A 180 1.61 12.13 -28.28
C VAL A 180 0.91 12.86 -29.41
N ARG A 181 0.69 14.18 -29.28
CA ARG A 181 0.16 15.04 -30.35
C ARG A 181 1.22 15.34 -31.41
N LEU A 182 2.50 15.27 -31.03
CA LEU A 182 3.64 15.44 -31.91
C LEU A 182 4.01 14.12 -32.60
N ASN A 183 3.87 12.98 -31.91
CA ASN A 183 4.13 11.65 -32.45
C ASN A 183 3.30 10.60 -31.71
N SER A 184 2.49 9.84 -32.45
CA SER A 184 1.51 8.89 -31.91
C SER A 184 2.08 7.77 -31.01
N LYS A 185 3.40 7.55 -31.07
CA LYS A 185 4.13 6.50 -30.33
C LYS A 185 5.11 7.05 -29.31
N ALA A 186 5.13 8.38 -29.13
CA ALA A 186 6.10 9.02 -28.26
C ALA A 186 5.79 8.81 -26.78
N ARG A 187 6.85 8.72 -25.98
CA ARG A 187 6.75 8.44 -24.54
C ARG A 187 7.74 9.28 -23.76
N ILE A 188 7.36 9.58 -22.52
CA ILE A 188 8.26 10.18 -21.53
C ILE A 188 8.10 9.45 -20.20
N ASN A 189 9.19 9.07 -19.56
CA ASN A 189 9.21 8.42 -18.24
C ASN A 189 10.37 8.94 -17.39
N ALA A 190 10.36 8.61 -16.11
CA ALA A 190 11.48 8.82 -15.19
C ALA A 190 12.07 7.49 -14.71
N VAL A 191 13.36 7.53 -14.40
CA VAL A 191 14.02 6.60 -13.48
C VAL A 191 14.38 7.35 -12.21
N ALA A 192 14.08 6.83 -11.04
CA ALA A 192 14.42 7.43 -9.74
C ALA A 192 15.44 6.55 -9.01
N PRO A 193 16.74 6.87 -9.08
CA PRO A 193 17.74 6.11 -8.35
C PRO A 193 17.70 6.41 -6.85
N GLY A 194 18.04 5.40 -6.04
CA GLY A 194 18.50 5.60 -4.67
C GLY A 194 19.98 6.01 -4.64
N TRP A 195 20.71 5.61 -3.61
CA TRP A 195 22.17 5.78 -3.59
C TRP A 195 22.83 5.00 -4.74
N VAL A 196 23.71 5.67 -5.49
CA VAL A 196 24.43 5.10 -6.63
C VAL A 196 25.92 5.33 -6.47
N ASP A 197 26.72 4.28 -6.62
CA ASP A 197 28.19 4.34 -6.57
C ASP A 197 28.74 5.20 -7.72
N THR A 198 28.97 6.49 -7.44
CA THR A 198 29.42 7.48 -8.42
C THR A 198 30.39 8.47 -7.77
N PRO A 199 31.22 9.16 -8.56
CA PRO A 199 32.07 10.23 -8.04
C PRO A 199 31.32 11.37 -7.32
N LEU A 200 29.99 11.49 -7.52
CA LEU A 200 29.17 12.50 -6.84
C LEU A 200 29.09 12.26 -5.32
N ILE A 201 29.17 11.00 -4.89
CA ILE A 201 29.04 10.60 -3.48
C ILE A 201 30.36 10.09 -2.88
N GLU A 202 31.48 10.28 -3.57
CA GLU A 202 32.81 9.82 -3.15
C GLU A 202 33.15 10.38 -1.75
N GLY A 203 33.47 9.50 -0.80
CA GLY A 203 33.71 9.87 0.59
C GLY A 203 32.48 9.93 1.50
N ARG A 204 31.25 10.00 0.95
CA ARG A 204 30.01 10.17 1.74
C ARG A 204 29.53 8.91 2.44
N LEU A 205 29.78 7.73 1.85
CA LEU A 205 29.35 6.44 2.40
C LEU A 205 30.54 5.53 2.77
N ASP A 206 31.72 6.11 2.98
CA ASP A 206 32.94 5.38 3.32
C ASP A 206 32.88 4.82 4.75
N ASP A 207 32.18 5.49 5.67
CA ASP A 207 31.87 4.95 7.00
C ASP A 207 30.81 3.84 6.88
N PRO A 208 31.12 2.59 7.29
CA PRO A 208 30.15 1.50 7.32
C PRO A 208 28.85 1.82 8.07
N LYS A 209 28.89 2.70 9.08
CA LYS A 209 27.68 3.12 9.81
C LYS A 209 26.80 4.07 9.02
N GLU A 210 27.40 4.98 8.26
CA GLU A 210 26.66 5.88 7.37
C GLU A 210 26.08 5.09 6.19
N MET A 211 26.89 4.22 5.58
CA MET A 211 26.42 3.26 4.57
C MET A 211 25.23 2.44 5.06
N TYR A 212 25.29 1.92 6.28
CA TYR A 212 24.17 1.19 6.86
C TYR A 212 22.93 2.07 6.99
N ARG A 213 23.03 3.23 7.66
CA ARG A 213 21.88 4.10 7.97
C ARG A 213 21.21 4.64 6.72
N GLU A 214 22.00 5.14 5.77
CA GLU A 214 21.50 5.87 4.62
C GLU A 214 21.11 4.95 3.46
N ALA A 215 21.73 3.77 3.35
CA ALA A 215 21.68 3.01 2.11
C ALA A 215 21.46 1.48 2.25
N GLN A 216 21.40 0.94 3.47
CA GLN A 216 21.15 -0.50 3.67
C GLN A 216 20.01 -0.79 4.64
N ALA A 217 19.83 0.00 5.69
CA ALA A 217 18.84 -0.24 6.74
C ALA A 217 17.41 -0.24 6.18
N THR A 218 17.15 0.64 5.22
CA THR A 218 15.85 0.87 4.58
C THR A 218 15.74 0.21 3.20
N VAL A 219 16.80 -0.47 2.73
CA VAL A 219 16.91 -1.01 1.37
C VAL A 219 16.86 -2.55 1.42
N PRO A 220 15.79 -3.19 0.94
CA PRO A 220 15.65 -4.65 0.88
C PRO A 220 16.84 -5.37 0.25
N LEU A 221 17.43 -4.85 -0.84
CA LEU A 221 18.61 -5.46 -1.47
C LEU A 221 19.93 -5.26 -0.71
N ARG A 222 19.94 -4.49 0.40
CA ARG A 222 21.10 -4.25 1.28
C ARG A 222 22.34 -3.68 0.58
N LYS A 223 22.16 -2.99 -0.54
CA LYS A 223 23.26 -2.43 -1.34
C LYS A 223 22.83 -1.18 -2.07
N ILE A 224 23.80 -0.33 -2.39
CA ILE A 224 23.65 0.77 -3.33
C ILE A 224 23.61 0.25 -4.77
N ALA A 225 23.03 1.05 -5.66
CA ALA A 225 23.00 0.74 -7.08
C ALA A 225 24.36 1.02 -7.73
N ASN A 226 24.69 0.28 -8.79
CA ASN A 226 25.76 0.66 -9.70
C ASN A 226 25.19 1.61 -10.77
N PRO A 227 26.02 2.47 -11.38
CA PRO A 227 25.58 3.32 -12.51
C PRO A 227 24.93 2.53 -13.65
N THR A 228 25.39 1.30 -13.88
CA THR A 228 24.85 0.39 -14.89
C THR A 228 23.42 -0.06 -14.59
N ASP A 229 23.03 -0.14 -13.31
CA ASP A 229 21.67 -0.52 -12.92
C ASP A 229 20.66 0.54 -13.38
N VAL A 230 21.01 1.82 -13.18
CA VAL A 230 20.22 2.97 -13.68
C VAL A 230 20.25 3.04 -15.20
N ALA A 231 21.43 2.89 -15.82
CA ALA A 231 21.58 2.95 -17.26
C ALA A 231 20.69 1.92 -17.98
N ARG A 232 20.64 0.68 -17.50
CA ARG A 232 19.80 -0.37 -18.09
C ARG A 232 18.31 -0.05 -17.99
N ALA A 233 17.86 0.53 -16.89
CA ALA A 233 16.47 1.00 -16.76
C ALA A 233 16.16 2.14 -17.75
N VAL A 234 17.09 3.07 -17.95
CA VAL A 234 16.97 4.14 -18.96
C VAL A 234 16.84 3.56 -20.37
N VAL A 235 17.73 2.64 -20.75
CA VAL A 235 17.73 2.04 -22.09
C VAL A 235 16.50 1.15 -22.31
N PHE A 236 15.99 0.47 -21.27
CA PHE A 236 14.71 -0.24 -21.31
C PHE A 236 13.54 0.71 -21.62
N LEU A 237 13.40 1.80 -20.87
CA LEU A 237 12.31 2.77 -21.05
C LEU A 237 12.40 3.53 -22.38
N ALA A 238 13.60 3.70 -22.92
CA ALA A 238 13.81 4.29 -24.23
C ALA A 238 13.29 3.43 -25.39
N SER A 239 13.15 2.11 -25.20
CA SER A 239 12.76 1.16 -26.24
C SER A 239 11.25 1.11 -26.48
N HIS A 240 10.83 1.39 -27.72
CA HIS A 240 9.42 1.17 -28.12
C HIS A 240 9.04 -0.30 -28.18
N ARG A 241 10.00 -1.17 -28.44
CA ARG A 241 9.75 -2.61 -28.46
C ARG A 241 9.51 -3.17 -27.06
N ALA A 242 10.29 -2.74 -26.07
CA ALA A 242 10.21 -3.27 -24.70
C ALA A 242 9.24 -2.50 -23.80
N ALA A 243 9.18 -1.17 -23.94
CA ALA A 243 8.40 -0.26 -23.10
C ALA A 243 7.33 0.49 -23.91
N GLY A 244 6.84 -0.12 -25.01
CA GLY A 244 5.88 0.44 -25.97
C GLY A 244 4.67 1.14 -25.38
N HIS A 245 4.24 0.68 -24.21
CA HIS A 245 3.01 1.09 -23.53
C HIS A 245 3.26 1.73 -22.13
N ILE A 246 4.50 2.12 -21.83
CA ILE A 246 4.87 2.73 -20.54
C ILE A 246 5.13 4.22 -20.78
N THR A 247 4.26 5.11 -20.30
CA THR A 247 4.45 6.56 -20.43
C THR A 247 3.86 7.30 -19.23
N GLY A 248 4.58 8.32 -18.77
CA GLY A 248 4.27 9.10 -17.59
C GLY A 248 4.71 8.45 -16.28
N GLU A 249 5.41 7.32 -16.31
CA GLU A 249 5.74 6.56 -15.11
C GLU A 249 7.13 6.93 -14.57
N CYS A 250 7.29 6.77 -13.25
CA CYS A 250 8.56 6.92 -12.56
C CYS A 250 8.94 5.55 -11.98
N ILE A 251 10.04 4.96 -12.46
CA ILE A 251 10.53 3.65 -12.00
C ILE A 251 11.65 3.86 -10.99
N SER A 252 11.45 3.38 -9.76
CA SER A 252 12.49 3.34 -8.74
C SER A 252 13.60 2.36 -9.10
N VAL A 253 14.86 2.79 -8.98
CA VAL A 253 16.09 2.00 -9.16
C VAL A 253 16.93 2.17 -7.90
N ASP A 254 16.39 1.71 -6.78
CA ASP A 254 16.83 2.03 -5.42
C ASP A 254 17.01 0.81 -4.51
N GLY A 255 16.88 -0.40 -5.08
CA GLY A 255 16.96 -1.64 -4.32
C GLY A 255 15.74 -1.92 -3.42
N GLY A 256 14.62 -1.23 -3.67
CA GLY A 256 13.35 -1.37 -2.94
C GLY A 256 13.23 -0.47 -1.72
N MET A 257 13.92 0.68 -1.70
CA MET A 257 14.01 1.55 -0.53
C MET A 257 12.63 1.87 0.06
N GLU A 258 12.46 1.65 1.37
CA GLU A 258 11.23 1.92 2.13
C GLU A 258 11.49 2.88 3.30
N GLY A 259 10.48 3.60 3.78
CA GLY A 259 10.63 4.55 4.89
C GLY A 259 10.87 3.92 6.28
N ARG A 260 10.94 2.59 6.37
CA ARG A 260 11.12 1.84 7.63
C ARG A 260 12.41 1.03 7.58
N ILE A 261 12.99 0.77 8.75
CA ILE A 261 14.13 -0.14 8.88
C ILE A 261 13.65 -1.57 8.55
N VAL A 262 14.27 -2.18 7.55
CA VAL A 262 14.03 -3.55 7.09
C VAL A 262 15.13 -4.50 7.58
N TRP A 263 16.33 -3.98 7.85
CA TRP A 263 17.48 -4.76 8.33
C TRP A 263 18.14 -4.11 9.55
N SER A 264 18.46 -4.90 10.57
CA SER A 264 19.30 -4.44 11.68
C SER A 264 20.78 -4.30 11.26
N GLU A 265 21.55 -3.50 12.00
CA GLU A 265 22.99 -3.30 11.77
C GLU A 265 23.75 -4.63 11.82
N SER A 266 23.31 -5.56 12.68
CA SER A 266 23.92 -6.88 12.78
C SER A 266 23.70 -7.76 11.53
N GLU A 267 22.55 -7.62 10.86
CA GLU A 267 22.19 -8.42 9.69
C GLU A 267 22.86 -7.92 8.41
N THR A 268 23.21 -6.64 8.36
CA THR A 268 23.97 -6.04 7.25
C THR A 268 25.47 -6.33 7.36
N LEU A 269 26.02 -6.43 8.58
CA LEU A 269 27.43 -6.75 8.83
C LEU A 269 27.80 -8.23 8.62
N GLN A 270 26.87 -9.17 8.85
CA GLN A 270 27.13 -10.62 8.68
C GLN A 270 27.40 -11.04 7.22
N GLY A 271 27.01 -10.22 6.23
CA GLY A 271 27.23 -10.50 4.80
C GLY A 271 28.67 -10.33 4.30
N LYS A 272 29.61 -9.82 5.12
CA LYS A 272 30.99 -9.47 4.70
C LYS A 272 32.10 -10.39 5.28
N LYS A 273 31.79 -11.54 5.89
CA LYS A 273 32.86 -12.46 6.30
C LYS A 273 33.40 -13.24 5.10
N GLU A 274 34.66 -12.97 4.75
CA GLU A 274 35.44 -13.79 3.83
C GLU A 274 35.28 -15.28 4.17
N SER A 275 34.80 -16.04 3.19
CA SER A 275 34.71 -17.48 3.28
C SER A 275 36.10 -18.09 3.46
N PRO A 276 36.37 -18.87 4.53
CA PRO A 276 37.61 -19.61 4.64
C PRO A 276 37.67 -20.63 3.49
N LYS A 277 38.88 -20.85 2.94
CA LYS A 277 39.15 -21.92 1.97
C LYS A 277 38.75 -23.28 2.55
N SER A 278 37.51 -23.69 2.33
CA SER A 278 36.98 -24.96 2.80
C SER A 278 37.32 -26.04 1.79
N LYS A 279 37.99 -27.09 2.27
CA LYS A 279 38.28 -28.33 1.55
C LYS A 279 37.03 -28.82 0.84
N ILE A 280 37.19 -29.24 -0.41
CA ILE A 280 36.15 -29.86 -1.24
C ILE A 280 35.61 -31.10 -0.51
N VAL A 281 34.56 -30.90 0.27
CA VAL A 281 33.60 -31.94 0.57
C VAL A 281 32.57 -31.81 -0.53
N ARG A 282 32.44 -32.85 -1.35
CA ARG A 282 31.31 -32.98 -2.28
C ARG A 282 30.04 -33.11 -1.45
N THR A 283 29.48 -31.98 -1.02
CA THR A 283 28.12 -31.91 -0.54
C THR A 283 27.23 -32.11 -1.75
N GLN A 284 26.43 -33.17 -1.67
CA GLN A 284 25.32 -33.41 -2.58
C GLN A 284 24.54 -32.11 -2.73
N THR A 285 24.24 -31.76 -3.98
CA THR A 285 23.37 -30.65 -4.34
C THR A 285 22.17 -30.64 -3.41
N ALA A 286 22.04 -29.62 -2.57
CA ALA A 286 20.76 -29.32 -1.96
C ALA A 286 19.76 -29.16 -3.11
N PRO A 287 18.59 -29.83 -3.06
CA PRO A 287 17.65 -29.75 -4.16
C PRO A 287 17.23 -28.30 -4.35
N PRO A 288 16.90 -27.88 -5.60
CA PRO A 288 16.34 -26.57 -5.85
C PRO A 288 15.12 -26.36 -4.96
N ILE A 289 14.97 -25.16 -4.38
CA ILE A 289 13.69 -24.75 -3.81
C ILE A 289 12.65 -24.91 -4.92
N PRO A 290 11.58 -25.71 -4.73
CA PRO A 290 10.62 -25.97 -5.78
C PRO A 290 10.07 -24.66 -6.35
N GLN A 291 10.19 -24.48 -7.67
CA GLN A 291 9.56 -23.37 -8.40
C GLN A 291 8.02 -23.48 -8.49
N ALA A 292 7.45 -24.51 -7.88
CA ALA A 292 6.04 -24.62 -7.59
C ALA A 292 5.91 -25.03 -6.12
N LEU A 293 5.11 -24.30 -5.35
CA LEU A 293 4.56 -24.84 -4.12
C LEU A 293 3.98 -26.20 -4.46
N THR A 294 4.34 -27.23 -3.68
CA THR A 294 3.64 -28.51 -3.67
C THR A 294 2.14 -28.20 -3.75
N PRO A 295 1.34 -28.86 -4.62
CA PRO A 295 -0.10 -28.71 -4.54
C PRO A 295 -0.47 -28.91 -3.08
N ALA A 296 -1.10 -27.90 -2.47
CA ALA A 296 -1.56 -28.02 -1.09
C ALA A 296 -2.32 -29.35 -1.02
N ALA A 297 -2.01 -30.16 -0.01
CA ALA A 297 -2.88 -31.28 0.31
C ALA A 297 -4.30 -30.73 0.36
N GLN A 298 -5.27 -31.40 -0.28
CA GLN A 298 -6.64 -30.93 -0.17
C GLN A 298 -6.97 -30.78 1.32
N PRO A 299 -7.44 -29.60 1.75
CA PRO A 299 -7.65 -29.34 3.16
C PRO A 299 -8.60 -30.41 3.70
N LYS A 300 -8.19 -31.08 4.80
CA LYS A 300 -9.02 -32.11 5.42
C LYS A 300 -10.30 -31.52 6.01
N ASN A 301 -10.26 -30.24 6.39
CA ASN A 301 -11.37 -29.49 6.98
C ASN A 301 -11.70 -28.25 6.15
N SER A 302 -12.99 -27.97 5.97
CA SER A 302 -13.42 -26.76 5.26
C SER A 302 -13.28 -25.51 6.13
N ILE A 303 -12.75 -24.42 5.55
CA ILE A 303 -12.64 -23.10 6.18
C ILE A 303 -14.03 -22.48 6.33
N LYS A 304 -14.35 -21.95 7.51
CA LYS A 304 -15.66 -21.33 7.77
C LYS A 304 -15.63 -19.86 7.38
N LEU A 305 -16.33 -19.50 6.31
CA LEU A 305 -16.47 -18.12 5.87
C LEU A 305 -17.55 -17.43 6.70
N LEU A 306 -17.16 -16.41 7.46
CA LEU A 306 -18.05 -15.64 8.34
C LEU A 306 -18.18 -14.23 7.80
N ILE A 307 -19.20 -14.02 6.96
CA ILE A 307 -19.50 -12.69 6.42
C ILE A 307 -20.48 -12.03 7.38
N SER A 308 -20.04 -10.96 8.04
CA SER A 308 -20.90 -10.12 8.88
C SER A 308 -21.11 -8.73 8.29
N VAL A 309 -22.23 -8.13 8.68
CA VAL A 309 -22.57 -6.77 8.29
C VAL A 309 -22.95 -5.96 9.51
N ASP A 310 -22.25 -4.86 9.73
CA ASP A 310 -22.52 -3.94 10.84
C ASP A 310 -23.38 -2.79 10.28
N PHE A 311 -24.66 -2.74 10.69
CA PHE A 311 -25.64 -1.79 10.14
C PHE A 311 -25.66 -0.47 10.92
N ASP A 312 -24.53 0.24 10.89
CA ASP A 312 -24.28 1.43 11.71
C ASP A 312 -25.19 2.59 11.33
N ALA A 313 -25.25 2.93 10.04
CA ALA A 313 -26.09 4.00 9.53
C ALA A 313 -25.92 5.31 10.32
N VAL A 314 -27.03 5.97 10.68
CA VAL A 314 -26.99 7.23 11.45
C VAL A 314 -26.40 7.02 12.85
N SER A 315 -26.57 5.84 13.45
CA SER A 315 -26.08 5.60 14.81
C SER A 315 -24.55 5.70 14.91
N GLY A 316 -23.80 5.29 13.88
CA GLY A 316 -22.35 5.46 13.85
C GLY A 316 -21.90 6.92 14.02
N TRP A 317 -22.66 7.87 13.49
CA TRP A 317 -22.41 9.33 13.65
C TRP A 317 -22.87 9.89 14.99
N LEU A 318 -23.74 9.19 15.71
CA LEU A 318 -24.25 9.58 17.03
C LEU A 318 -23.37 9.06 18.17
N GLY A 319 -22.72 7.91 17.99
CA GLY A 319 -21.89 7.26 18.99
C GLY A 319 -20.39 7.45 18.74
N THR A 320 -19.73 6.44 18.19
CA THR A 320 -18.27 6.43 18.00
C THR A 320 -17.75 7.53 17.07
N GLY A 321 -18.55 7.95 16.08
CA GLY A 321 -18.23 9.04 15.16
C GLY A 321 -18.81 10.40 15.59
N ALA A 322 -19.25 10.54 16.84
CA ALA A 322 -19.82 11.78 17.34
C ALA A 322 -18.78 12.92 17.34
N SER A 323 -19.15 14.04 16.72
CA SER A 323 -18.41 15.30 16.75
C SER A 323 -19.39 16.46 16.90
N SER A 324 -18.96 17.54 17.56
CA SER A 324 -19.72 18.80 17.59
C SER A 324 -19.91 19.42 16.21
N ASP A 325 -19.06 19.05 15.26
CA ASP A 325 -19.02 19.59 13.89
C ASP A 325 -19.76 18.68 12.88
N ASN A 326 -20.35 17.59 13.35
CA ASN A 326 -21.20 16.72 12.52
C ASN A 326 -22.36 17.54 11.94
N ASN A 327 -22.52 17.49 10.62
CA ASN A 327 -23.51 18.27 9.90
C ASN A 327 -24.45 17.37 9.08
N LEU A 328 -25.38 17.99 8.35
CA LEU A 328 -26.39 17.25 7.60
C LEU A 328 -25.79 16.32 6.54
N ALA A 329 -24.64 16.67 5.95
CA ALA A 329 -23.96 15.80 4.98
C ALA A 329 -23.49 14.50 5.66
N ASP A 330 -22.92 14.60 6.87
CA ASP A 330 -22.45 13.46 7.65
C ASP A 330 -23.61 12.51 7.96
N TYR A 331 -24.69 13.02 8.54
CA TYR A 331 -25.89 12.21 8.82
C TYR A 331 -26.53 11.63 7.55
N SER A 332 -26.51 12.38 6.43
CA SER A 332 -27.05 11.89 5.15
C SER A 332 -26.33 10.64 4.65
N SER A 333 -25.05 10.46 4.98
CA SER A 333 -24.31 9.24 4.65
C SER A 333 -24.82 8.02 5.45
N GLY A 334 -25.25 8.21 6.70
CA GLY A 334 -25.96 7.18 7.47
C GLY A 334 -27.31 6.80 6.84
N TYR A 335 -28.04 7.76 6.26
CA TYR A 335 -29.24 7.44 5.47
C TYR A 335 -28.91 6.69 4.18
N PHE A 336 -27.76 6.93 3.56
CA PHE A 336 -27.30 6.16 2.41
C PHE A 336 -27.10 4.69 2.78
N SER A 337 -26.50 4.40 3.94
CA SER A 337 -26.34 3.03 4.46
C SER A 337 -27.66 2.26 4.45
N ALA A 338 -28.71 2.83 5.06
CA ALA A 338 -30.02 2.21 5.10
C ALA A 338 -30.71 2.16 3.71
N ASN A 339 -30.87 3.31 3.06
CA ASN A 339 -31.73 3.41 1.88
C ASN A 339 -31.09 2.84 0.60
N VAL A 340 -29.76 2.72 0.57
CA VAL A 340 -29.02 2.30 -0.63
C VAL A 340 -28.10 1.12 -0.31
N GLY A 341 -27.33 1.18 0.76
CA GLY A 341 -26.37 0.15 1.14
C GLY A 341 -27.03 -1.19 1.43
N VAL A 342 -28.01 -1.22 2.34
CA VAL A 342 -28.71 -2.45 2.75
C VAL A 342 -29.37 -3.14 1.54
N PRO A 343 -30.21 -2.48 0.71
CA PRO A 343 -30.80 -3.13 -0.47
C PRO A 343 -29.77 -3.69 -1.45
N ARG A 344 -28.63 -3.01 -1.63
CA ARG A 344 -27.56 -3.45 -2.51
C ARG A 344 -26.86 -4.71 -1.99
N LEU A 345 -26.52 -4.74 -0.70
CA LEU A 345 -25.93 -5.91 -0.06
C LEU A 345 -26.89 -7.11 -0.07
N LEU A 346 -28.16 -6.91 0.31
CA LEU A 346 -29.18 -7.97 0.26
C LEU A 346 -29.33 -8.55 -1.14
N LYS A 347 -29.32 -7.71 -2.18
CA LYS A 347 -29.34 -8.16 -3.59
C LYS A 347 -28.11 -8.99 -3.94
N LEU A 348 -26.92 -8.56 -3.51
CA LEU A 348 -25.67 -9.30 -3.74
C LEU A 348 -25.67 -10.65 -3.02
N PHE A 349 -26.03 -10.69 -1.75
CA PHE A 349 -26.08 -11.95 -0.99
C PHE A 349 -27.12 -12.92 -1.54
N LYS A 350 -28.29 -12.43 -1.98
CA LYS A 350 -29.27 -13.23 -2.70
C LYS A 350 -28.73 -13.78 -4.01
N LYS A 351 -28.01 -12.95 -4.79
CA LYS A 351 -27.34 -13.38 -6.03
C LYS A 351 -26.32 -14.49 -5.77
N LEU A 352 -25.58 -14.40 -4.67
CA LEU A 352 -24.57 -15.38 -4.30
C LEU A 352 -25.15 -16.62 -3.60
N GLY A 353 -26.40 -16.57 -3.14
CA GLY A 353 -27.06 -17.69 -2.45
C GLY A 353 -26.59 -17.87 -1.00
N ILE A 354 -26.19 -16.77 -0.34
CA ILE A 354 -25.63 -16.79 1.03
C ILE A 354 -26.41 -15.90 2.00
N ALA A 355 -27.57 -15.38 1.61
CA ALA A 355 -28.31 -14.37 2.38
C ALA A 355 -28.68 -14.83 3.80
N ASP A 356 -29.09 -16.09 3.97
CA ASP A 356 -29.41 -16.72 5.27
C ASP A 356 -28.16 -17.09 6.10
N LYS A 357 -26.97 -16.96 5.51
CA LYS A 357 -25.68 -17.25 6.16
C LYS A 357 -24.93 -16.02 6.65
N ILE A 358 -25.48 -14.83 6.42
CA ILE A 358 -24.90 -13.57 6.91
C ILE A 358 -25.23 -13.39 8.38
N THR A 359 -24.32 -12.78 9.14
CA THR A 359 -24.61 -12.27 10.49
C THR A 359 -24.71 -10.76 10.45
N TRP A 360 -25.84 -10.18 10.81
CA TRP A 360 -25.99 -8.72 10.89
C TRP A 360 -25.87 -8.26 12.34
N PHE A 361 -24.86 -7.45 12.65
CA PHE A 361 -24.82 -6.75 13.94
C PHE A 361 -25.49 -5.40 13.75
N VAL A 362 -26.54 -5.15 14.55
CA VAL A 362 -27.42 -4.01 14.32
C VAL A 362 -27.49 -3.19 15.60
N PRO A 363 -27.10 -1.89 15.56
CA PRO A 363 -27.44 -0.96 16.61
C PRO A 363 -28.96 -0.83 16.67
N MET A 364 -29.56 -0.96 17.86
CA MET A 364 -31.02 -0.96 17.96
C MET A 364 -31.64 0.39 17.53
N HIS A 365 -30.89 1.49 17.59
CA HIS A 365 -31.29 2.75 16.98
C HIS A 365 -31.49 2.61 15.45
N SER A 366 -30.58 1.92 14.75
CA SER A 366 -30.70 1.68 13.30
C SER A 366 -31.90 0.79 12.97
N ALA A 367 -32.17 -0.23 13.79
CA ALA A 367 -33.34 -1.08 13.63
C ALA A 367 -34.66 -0.30 13.77
N GLU A 368 -34.76 0.59 14.78
CA GLU A 368 -35.95 1.40 15.01
C GLU A 368 -36.09 2.57 14.02
N SER A 369 -34.96 3.14 13.56
CA SER A 369 -34.96 4.26 12.60
C SER A 369 -35.25 3.82 11.16
N PHE A 370 -34.89 2.59 10.81
CA PHE A 370 -35.01 2.04 9.46
C PHE A 370 -35.76 0.68 9.48
N PRO A 371 -37.03 0.67 9.95
CA PRO A 371 -37.75 -0.58 10.21
C PRO A 371 -38.04 -1.39 8.94
N GLU A 372 -38.18 -0.74 7.78
CA GLU A 372 -38.38 -1.43 6.50
C GLU A 372 -37.12 -2.20 6.08
N GLN A 373 -35.95 -1.57 6.19
CA GLN A 373 -34.65 -2.16 5.89
C GLN A 373 -34.33 -3.28 6.87
N PHE A 374 -34.56 -3.05 8.17
CA PHE A 374 -34.37 -4.07 9.20
C PHE A 374 -35.29 -5.28 8.98
N LYS A 375 -36.56 -5.05 8.63
CA LYS A 375 -37.48 -6.12 8.24
C LYS A 375 -36.98 -6.89 7.01
N ALA A 376 -36.48 -6.21 5.99
CA ALA A 376 -35.93 -6.87 4.80
C ALA A 376 -34.70 -7.74 5.13
N ILE A 377 -33.87 -7.33 6.09
CA ILE A 377 -32.77 -8.14 6.63
C ILE A 377 -33.34 -9.38 7.33
N LEU A 378 -34.28 -9.22 8.27
CA LEU A 378 -34.90 -10.33 8.99
C LEU A 378 -35.56 -11.37 8.07
N ASP A 379 -36.23 -10.91 7.01
CA ASP A 379 -36.93 -11.76 6.05
C ASP A 379 -35.97 -12.67 5.25
N THR A 380 -34.64 -12.44 5.29
CA THR A 380 -33.64 -13.36 4.71
C THR A 380 -33.40 -14.62 5.54
N GLY A 381 -33.80 -14.62 6.82
CA GLY A 381 -33.49 -15.70 7.76
C GLY A 381 -32.07 -15.67 8.33
N CYS A 382 -31.33 -14.59 8.10
CA CYS A 382 -29.99 -14.37 8.64
C CYS A 382 -29.95 -14.30 10.18
N GLU A 383 -28.76 -14.37 10.76
CA GLU A 383 -28.55 -14.10 12.18
C GLU A 383 -28.55 -12.58 12.46
N ILE A 384 -29.13 -12.17 13.59
CA ILE A 384 -29.02 -10.80 14.11
C ILE A 384 -28.28 -10.83 15.45
N GLY A 385 -27.17 -10.11 15.53
CA GLY A 385 -26.43 -9.78 16.75
C GLY A 385 -26.69 -8.35 17.21
N LEU A 386 -26.39 -8.06 18.49
CA LEU A 386 -26.49 -6.70 19.02
C LEU A 386 -25.22 -5.88 18.77
N HIS A 387 -25.39 -4.57 18.59
CA HIS A 387 -24.29 -3.63 18.31
C HIS A 387 -24.47 -2.26 19.02
N GLY A 388 -24.85 -2.29 20.30
CA GLY A 388 -25.22 -1.08 21.05
C GLY A 388 -26.57 -0.49 20.63
N TYR A 389 -26.88 0.71 21.12
CA TYR A 389 -28.10 1.43 20.75
C TYR A 389 -27.79 2.48 19.69
N CYS A 390 -27.13 3.57 20.07
CA CYS A 390 -26.62 4.62 19.20
C CYS A 390 -25.15 4.38 18.81
N HIS A 391 -24.70 3.13 18.72
CA HIS A 391 -23.31 2.77 18.39
C HIS A 391 -22.29 3.41 19.34
N GLU A 392 -22.57 3.39 20.65
CA GLU A 392 -21.75 3.99 21.69
C GLU A 392 -20.54 3.11 22.04
N GLY A 393 -19.35 3.69 22.05
CA GLY A 393 -18.15 3.01 22.53
C GLY A 393 -18.17 2.84 24.05
N ALA A 394 -17.76 1.68 24.57
CA ALA A 394 -17.80 1.44 26.02
C ALA A 394 -17.10 2.53 26.86
N PRO A 395 -15.95 3.13 26.46
CA PRO A 395 -15.33 4.23 27.19
C PRO A 395 -16.21 5.48 27.37
N GLN A 396 -17.22 5.69 26.52
CA GLN A 396 -18.16 6.80 26.62
C GLN A 396 -19.22 6.60 27.72
N LEU A 397 -19.40 5.36 28.18
CA LEU A 397 -20.46 4.99 29.12
C LEU A 397 -19.90 4.71 30.51
N THR A 398 -20.64 5.10 31.54
CA THR A 398 -20.48 4.54 32.88
C THR A 398 -20.99 3.08 32.91
N PRO A 399 -20.54 2.24 33.86
CA PRO A 399 -21.02 0.86 33.98
C PRO A 399 -22.54 0.71 34.09
N ASN A 400 -23.22 1.67 34.73
CA ASN A 400 -24.68 1.68 34.84
C ASN A 400 -25.34 2.02 33.51
N GLN A 401 -24.85 3.03 32.79
CA GLN A 401 -25.36 3.37 31.46
C GLN A 401 -25.17 2.21 30.49
N GLU A 402 -24.03 1.52 30.55
CA GLU A 402 -23.75 0.35 29.72
C GLU A 402 -24.76 -0.79 29.98
N ARG A 403 -25.08 -1.05 31.25
CA ARG A 403 -26.13 -2.01 31.64
C ARG A 403 -27.50 -1.59 31.12
N ASP A 404 -27.87 -0.33 31.30
CA ASP A 404 -29.17 0.21 30.89
C ASP A 404 -29.34 0.11 29.36
N VAL A 405 -28.30 0.49 28.61
CA VAL A 405 -28.24 0.39 27.14
C VAL A 405 -28.37 -1.07 26.70
N LEU A 406 -27.58 -1.99 27.27
CA LEU A 406 -27.64 -3.40 26.89
C LEU A 406 -29.02 -4.01 27.20
N HIS A 407 -29.56 -3.74 28.39
CA HIS A 407 -30.89 -4.21 28.78
C HIS A 407 -31.97 -3.70 27.82
N TYR A 408 -31.93 -2.40 27.47
CA TYR A 408 -32.85 -1.81 26.50
C TYR A 408 -32.68 -2.41 25.10
N CYS A 409 -31.45 -2.64 24.64
CA CYS A 409 -31.21 -3.28 23.35
C CYS A 409 -31.78 -4.71 23.31
N ILE A 410 -31.67 -5.48 24.39
CA ILE A 410 -32.25 -6.82 24.50
C ILE A 410 -33.79 -6.76 24.43
N SER A 411 -34.42 -5.77 25.06
CA SER A 411 -35.89 -5.63 25.03
C SER A 411 -36.40 -5.24 23.63
N VAL A 412 -35.73 -4.29 22.96
CA VAL A 412 -36.02 -3.91 21.57
C VAL A 412 -35.82 -5.10 20.64
N TYR A 413 -34.68 -5.79 20.74
CA TYR A 413 -34.39 -7.00 19.96
C TYR A 413 -35.48 -8.05 20.10
N ARG A 414 -35.89 -8.38 21.33
CA ARG A 414 -36.96 -9.36 21.58
C ARG A 414 -38.27 -8.93 20.95
N THR A 415 -38.59 -7.64 21.01
CA THR A 415 -39.80 -7.09 20.38
C THR A 415 -39.77 -7.28 18.87
N LEU A 416 -38.65 -6.93 18.22
CA LEU A 416 -38.54 -6.96 16.77
C LEU A 416 -38.32 -8.36 16.18
N THR A 417 -37.81 -9.31 16.97
CA THR A 417 -37.46 -10.67 16.51
C THR A 417 -38.45 -11.75 16.96
N GLY A 418 -39.60 -11.37 17.53
CA GLY A 418 -40.64 -12.31 17.96
C GLY A 418 -40.26 -13.09 19.22
N GLY A 419 -39.59 -12.44 20.18
CA GLY A 419 -39.21 -13.00 21.48
C GLY A 419 -37.90 -13.79 21.48
N LYS A 420 -37.16 -13.83 20.36
CA LYS A 420 -35.85 -14.48 20.31
C LYS A 420 -34.85 -13.79 21.22
N LYS A 421 -33.89 -14.55 21.71
CA LYS A 421 -32.75 -14.03 22.50
C LYS A 421 -31.58 -13.77 21.55
N PRO A 422 -30.90 -12.62 21.64
CA PRO A 422 -29.67 -12.40 20.89
C PRO A 422 -28.58 -13.37 21.39
N LEU A 423 -27.83 -13.93 20.45
CA LEU A 423 -26.73 -14.86 20.75
C LEU A 423 -25.37 -14.17 20.71
N GLY A 424 -25.21 -13.25 19.77
CA GLY A 424 -23.98 -12.52 19.51
C GLY A 424 -24.06 -11.06 19.89
N TYR A 425 -22.90 -10.54 20.29
CA TYR A 425 -22.64 -9.13 20.45
C TYR A 425 -21.40 -8.75 19.65
N ARG A 426 -21.35 -7.51 19.18
CA ARG A 426 -20.14 -6.84 18.74
C ARG A 426 -20.12 -5.46 19.36
N ALA A 427 -19.01 -5.06 19.98
CA ALA A 427 -18.90 -3.72 20.52
C ALA A 427 -18.75 -2.70 19.40
N PRO A 428 -19.46 -1.56 19.45
CA PRO A 428 -19.19 -0.41 18.59
C PRO A 428 -17.70 -0.07 18.56
N LEU A 429 -17.13 -0.02 17.35
CA LEU A 429 -15.70 0.19 17.11
C LEU A 429 -14.76 -0.76 17.88
N TYR A 430 -15.21 -1.98 18.17
CA TYR A 430 -14.51 -3.00 18.97
C TYR A 430 -14.13 -2.56 20.39
N GLN A 431 -14.77 -1.52 20.92
CA GLN A 431 -14.45 -0.98 22.23
C GLN A 431 -15.19 -1.75 23.34
N LEU A 432 -14.63 -2.89 23.76
CA LEU A 432 -15.08 -3.62 24.95
C LEU A 432 -14.32 -3.22 26.22
N ARG A 433 -14.98 -3.43 27.36
CA ARG A 433 -14.37 -3.45 28.69
C ARG A 433 -14.75 -4.74 29.42
N GLU A 434 -14.07 -5.02 30.52
CA GLU A 434 -14.34 -6.15 31.39
C GLU A 434 -15.77 -6.12 31.94
N ASN A 435 -16.31 -4.91 32.20
CA ASN A 435 -17.72 -4.73 32.57
C ASN A 435 -18.68 -5.15 31.44
N THR A 436 -18.36 -4.86 30.18
CA THR A 436 -19.15 -5.30 29.02
C THR A 436 -19.22 -6.82 28.98
N ILE A 437 -18.08 -7.50 29.11
CA ILE A 437 -17.99 -8.96 29.11
C ILE A 437 -18.83 -9.54 30.26
N ALA A 438 -18.68 -9.01 31.48
CA ALA A 438 -19.45 -9.46 32.64
C ALA A 438 -20.96 -9.31 32.44
N LEU A 439 -21.41 -8.22 31.81
CA LEU A 439 -22.82 -8.02 31.45
C LEU A 439 -23.29 -9.03 30.40
N LEU A 440 -22.50 -9.27 29.35
CA LEU A 440 -22.82 -10.25 28.32
C LEU A 440 -22.92 -11.67 28.89
N GLU A 441 -22.02 -12.05 29.82
CA GLU A 441 -22.10 -13.31 30.57
C GLU A 441 -23.33 -13.36 31.50
N GLU A 442 -23.69 -12.24 32.13
CA GLU A 442 -24.89 -12.12 32.99
C GLU A 442 -26.18 -12.35 32.21
N TYR A 443 -26.28 -11.77 31.02
CA TYR A 443 -27.42 -11.94 30.11
C TYR A 443 -27.33 -13.22 29.25
N ASP A 444 -26.38 -14.11 29.54
CA ASP A 444 -26.03 -15.36 28.83
C ASP A 444 -25.99 -15.22 27.28
N PHE A 445 -25.22 -14.24 26.80
CA PHE A 445 -24.78 -14.25 25.40
C PHE A 445 -23.91 -15.48 25.14
N LEU A 446 -23.87 -15.93 23.89
CA LEU A 446 -23.06 -17.06 23.49
C LEU A 446 -21.65 -16.61 23.07
N TYR A 447 -21.58 -15.51 22.33
CA TYR A 447 -20.33 -15.05 21.74
C TYR A 447 -20.22 -13.53 21.63
N ASP A 448 -18.98 -13.07 21.56
CA ASP A 448 -18.58 -11.74 21.12
C ASP A 448 -17.75 -11.85 19.82
N SER A 449 -17.69 -10.76 19.06
CA SER A 449 -16.85 -10.67 17.87
C SER A 449 -16.22 -9.29 17.75
N SER A 450 -15.27 -9.01 18.64
CA SER A 450 -14.65 -7.71 18.79
C SER A 450 -13.16 -7.77 19.18
N LEU A 451 -12.66 -8.89 19.71
CA LEU A 451 -11.31 -9.03 20.24
C LEU A 451 -10.38 -9.79 19.29
N SER A 452 -9.11 -9.38 19.24
CA SER A 452 -8.13 -9.85 18.25
C SER A 452 -6.99 -10.71 18.84
N HIS A 453 -7.22 -11.48 19.91
CA HIS A 453 -6.16 -12.36 20.45
C HIS A 453 -5.76 -13.46 19.46
N HIS A 454 -6.71 -13.87 18.62
CA HIS A 454 -6.49 -14.74 17.45
C HIS A 454 -7.02 -14.01 16.21
N ASP A 455 -6.70 -14.50 15.02
CA ASP A 455 -7.16 -13.95 13.74
C ASP A 455 -8.14 -14.88 12.99
N SER A 456 -8.03 -16.18 13.22
CA SER A 456 -8.65 -17.22 12.37
C SER A 456 -9.11 -18.45 13.15
N THR A 457 -9.03 -18.44 14.48
CA THR A 457 -9.50 -19.52 15.35
C THR A 457 -10.36 -18.94 16.47
N PRO A 458 -11.59 -19.44 16.68
CA PRO A 458 -12.40 -19.04 17.83
C PRO A 458 -11.74 -19.47 19.15
N TYR A 459 -12.00 -18.74 20.23
CA TYR A 459 -11.41 -19.00 21.55
C TYR A 459 -12.37 -18.59 22.66
N PHE A 460 -12.15 -19.03 23.91
CA PHE A 460 -12.87 -18.45 25.04
C PHE A 460 -12.24 -17.10 25.39
N ILE A 461 -13.06 -16.06 25.60
CA ILE A 461 -12.55 -14.75 26.02
C ILE A 461 -11.71 -14.93 27.31
N PRO A 462 -10.44 -14.49 27.33
CA PRO A 462 -9.59 -14.60 28.49
C PRO A 462 -10.19 -13.84 29.68
N ARG A 463 -10.40 -14.54 30.79
CA ARG A 463 -10.87 -13.91 32.03
C ARG A 463 -9.68 -13.32 32.78
N VAL A 464 -9.33 -12.08 32.44
CA VAL A 464 -8.25 -11.33 33.08
C VAL A 464 -8.80 -10.25 34.00
N PRO A 465 -8.13 -9.95 35.14
CA PRO A 465 -8.38 -8.72 35.89
C PRO A 465 -8.18 -7.48 35.01
N GLN A 466 -8.78 -6.35 35.42
CA GLN A 466 -8.58 -5.07 34.74
C GLN A 466 -7.08 -4.76 34.59
N ILE A 467 -6.69 -4.35 33.39
CA ILE A 467 -5.30 -3.97 33.11
C ILE A 467 -5.09 -2.53 33.59
N ASP A 468 -4.25 -2.35 34.61
CA ASP A 468 -3.89 -1.03 35.12
C ASP A 468 -2.84 -0.35 34.24
N THR A 469 -3.13 0.87 33.80
CA THR A 469 -2.15 1.68 33.05
C THR A 469 -1.06 2.23 33.98
N PRO A 470 0.21 2.23 33.56
CA PRO A 470 1.28 2.84 34.35
C PRO A 470 1.05 4.34 34.63
N SER A 471 1.37 4.78 35.84
CA SER A 471 1.34 6.21 36.24
C SER A 471 2.75 6.79 36.23
N PHE A 472 3.10 7.57 35.21
CA PHE A 472 4.45 8.13 35.04
C PHE A 472 4.67 9.48 35.75
N THR A 473 4.34 9.57 37.04
CA THR A 473 4.61 10.81 37.80
C THR A 473 6.00 10.77 38.43
N PRO A 474 6.64 11.93 38.71
CA PRO A 474 7.96 11.96 39.35
C PRO A 474 8.06 11.24 40.70
N THR A 475 6.92 11.03 41.36
CA THR A 475 6.83 10.36 42.68
C THR A 475 6.47 8.88 42.58
N THR A 476 6.06 8.39 41.40
CA THR A 476 5.70 6.99 41.23
C THR A 476 6.94 6.16 40.92
N SER A 477 7.21 5.14 41.76
CA SER A 477 8.31 4.20 41.52
C SER A 477 8.02 3.34 40.29
N ALA A 478 9.00 3.15 39.40
CA ALA A 478 8.85 2.27 38.25
C ALA A 478 8.51 0.81 38.60
N ALA A 479 8.82 0.38 39.83
CA ALA A 479 8.43 -0.94 40.31
C ALA A 479 6.90 -1.17 40.30
N THR A 480 6.08 -0.11 40.28
CA THR A 480 4.62 -0.25 40.24
C THR A 480 4.08 -0.67 38.88
N TRP A 481 4.88 -0.66 37.80
CA TRP A 481 4.46 -1.15 36.47
C TRP A 481 5.43 -2.15 35.83
N MET A 482 6.64 -2.34 36.40
CA MET A 482 7.60 -3.34 35.91
C MET A 482 7.24 -4.76 36.39
N HIS A 483 6.03 -5.22 36.05
CA HIS A 483 5.56 -6.59 36.28
C HIS A 483 4.80 -7.10 35.04
N PRO A 484 4.80 -8.43 34.77
CA PRO A 484 4.08 -8.99 33.62
C PRO A 484 2.56 -8.91 33.82
N LEU A 485 1.80 -9.06 32.73
CA LEU A 485 0.35 -9.24 32.79
C LEU A 485 -0.02 -10.47 33.61
N PRO A 486 -1.15 -10.44 34.36
CA PRO A 486 -1.64 -11.60 35.07
C PRO A 486 -2.02 -12.73 34.11
N ALA A 487 -1.80 -13.97 34.52
CA ALA A 487 -2.30 -15.12 33.77
C ALA A 487 -3.85 -15.12 33.79
N PRO A 488 -4.51 -15.46 32.66
CA PRO A 488 -5.97 -15.52 32.61
C PRO A 488 -6.51 -16.63 33.49
N LEU A 489 -7.67 -16.38 34.11
CA LEU A 489 -8.42 -17.39 34.85
C LEU A 489 -9.06 -18.39 33.87
N PRO A 490 -9.27 -19.66 34.29
CA PRO A 490 -9.96 -20.64 33.47
C PRO A 490 -11.36 -20.18 33.04
N PRO A 491 -11.83 -20.59 31.85
CA PRO A 491 -13.18 -20.30 31.40
C PRO A 491 -14.22 -20.97 32.30
N THR A 492 -15.41 -20.40 32.31
CA THR A 492 -16.60 -20.94 32.98
C THR A 492 -17.67 -21.30 31.96
N GLU A 493 -18.76 -21.96 32.37
CA GLU A 493 -19.86 -22.28 31.46
C GLU A 493 -20.50 -21.02 30.82
N LYS A 494 -20.45 -19.88 31.52
CA LYS A 494 -20.93 -18.59 31.02
C LYS A 494 -19.94 -17.87 30.11
N THR A 495 -18.68 -18.33 30.06
CA THR A 495 -17.65 -17.65 29.29
C THR A 495 -18.00 -17.66 27.80
N LEU A 496 -17.92 -16.46 27.23
CA LEU A 496 -18.23 -16.19 25.84
C LEU A 496 -17.18 -16.86 24.94
N VAL A 497 -17.65 -17.34 23.79
CA VAL A 497 -16.76 -17.60 22.66
C VAL A 497 -16.45 -16.26 22.02
N GLU A 498 -15.18 -16.02 21.70
CA GLU A 498 -14.77 -14.97 20.82
C GLU A 498 -14.64 -15.50 19.40
N ILE A 499 -15.31 -14.83 18.47
CA ILE A 499 -15.05 -14.98 17.03
C ILE A 499 -14.21 -13.79 16.61
N PRO A 500 -12.92 -13.98 16.34
CA PRO A 500 -11.98 -12.88 16.28
C PRO A 500 -12.38 -11.83 15.25
N ALA A 501 -12.44 -10.58 15.69
CA ALA A 501 -12.51 -9.42 14.80
C ALA A 501 -11.10 -8.85 14.60
N ASN A 502 -10.86 -8.25 13.44
CA ASN A 502 -9.56 -7.67 13.12
C ASN A 502 -9.74 -6.48 12.16
N TRP A 503 -8.98 -5.41 12.38
CA TRP A 503 -8.93 -4.22 11.52
C TRP A 503 -8.54 -4.52 10.06
N TYR A 504 -7.84 -5.64 9.80
CA TYR A 504 -7.53 -6.09 8.44
C TYR A 504 -8.66 -6.90 7.79
N ALA A 505 -9.72 -7.21 8.53
CA ALA A 505 -10.87 -8.01 8.09
C ALA A 505 -12.13 -7.19 7.83
N GLU A 506 -12.03 -5.86 7.80
CA GLU A 506 -13.18 -4.95 7.67
C GLU A 506 -12.97 -3.89 6.58
N ASP A 507 -14.07 -3.35 6.02
CA ASP A 507 -14.07 -2.43 4.89
C ASP A 507 -14.03 -0.94 5.25
N MET A 508 -14.66 -0.54 6.35
CA MET A 508 -14.89 0.85 6.72
C MET A 508 -13.59 1.58 7.04
N THR A 509 -12.71 1.05 7.89
CA THR A 509 -11.46 1.75 8.27
C THR A 509 -10.61 2.18 7.06
N PRO A 510 -10.34 1.33 6.05
CA PRO A 510 -9.59 1.76 4.88
C PRO A 510 -10.41 2.57 3.85
N LEU A 511 -11.72 2.28 3.70
CA LEU A 511 -12.50 2.75 2.54
C LEU A 511 -13.57 3.81 2.88
N GLN A 512 -13.80 4.12 4.15
CA GLN A 512 -14.73 5.18 4.58
C GLN A 512 -13.98 6.43 5.04
N TYR A 513 -14.35 7.58 4.48
CA TYR A 513 -13.88 8.87 4.97
C TYR A 513 -14.82 9.39 6.07
N TRP A 514 -14.23 9.75 7.22
CA TRP A 514 -14.86 10.41 8.35
C TRP A 514 -14.19 11.77 8.57
N PRO A 515 -14.86 12.90 8.27
CA PRO A 515 -14.22 14.21 8.21
C PRO A 515 -13.66 14.71 9.56
N HIS A 516 -14.21 14.22 10.67
CA HIS A 516 -13.85 14.66 12.03
C HIS A 516 -12.98 13.67 12.79
N THR A 517 -12.44 12.65 12.10
CA THR A 517 -11.54 11.66 12.69
C THR A 517 -10.12 11.86 12.17
N SER A 518 -9.18 12.16 13.06
CA SER A 518 -7.78 12.50 12.71
C SER A 518 -7.04 11.39 11.96
N ASN A 519 -7.40 10.13 12.22
CA ASN A 519 -6.82 8.95 11.56
C ASN A 519 -7.71 8.40 10.43
N SER A 520 -8.70 9.17 9.94
CA SER A 520 -9.56 8.72 8.84
C SER A 520 -8.76 8.45 7.57
N GLN A 521 -9.08 7.34 6.90
CA GLN A 521 -8.69 7.07 5.52
C GLN A 521 -9.87 7.41 4.60
N GLY A 522 -10.27 6.49 3.71
CA GLY A 522 -11.42 6.69 2.81
C GLY A 522 -11.06 6.80 1.33
N TYR A 523 -9.77 6.84 1.00
CA TYR A 523 -9.27 6.93 -0.37
C TYR A 523 -8.30 5.80 -0.74
N VAL A 524 -8.23 4.75 0.08
CA VAL A 524 -7.46 3.55 -0.25
C VAL A 524 -8.09 2.89 -1.48
N ASP A 525 -7.27 2.49 -2.46
CA ASP A 525 -7.75 1.80 -3.65
C ASP A 525 -8.39 0.45 -3.26
N VAL A 526 -9.62 0.22 -3.69
CA VAL A 526 -10.36 -1.04 -3.48
C VAL A 526 -9.57 -2.27 -3.92
N ARG A 527 -8.68 -2.15 -4.92
CA ARG A 527 -7.81 -3.25 -5.38
C ARG A 527 -6.75 -3.65 -4.37
N VAL A 528 -6.33 -2.74 -3.50
CA VAL A 528 -5.39 -3.04 -2.41
C VAL A 528 -6.10 -3.87 -1.34
N VAL A 529 -7.29 -3.45 -0.90
CA VAL A 529 -8.09 -4.17 0.09
C VAL A 529 -8.53 -5.54 -0.43
N GLU A 530 -8.98 -5.61 -1.69
CA GLU A 530 -9.33 -6.86 -2.38
C GLU A 530 -8.20 -7.89 -2.32
N ARG A 531 -6.99 -7.49 -2.73
CA ARG A 531 -5.83 -8.39 -2.72
C ARG A 531 -5.41 -8.78 -1.31
N MET A 532 -5.40 -7.83 -0.38
CA MET A 532 -5.08 -8.11 1.02
C MET A 532 -5.99 -9.19 1.63
N TRP A 533 -7.29 -9.14 1.33
CA TRP A 533 -8.24 -10.16 1.80
C TRP A 533 -8.02 -11.51 1.11
N MET A 534 -7.73 -11.52 -0.20
CA MET A 534 -7.41 -12.74 -0.93
C MET A 534 -6.13 -13.39 -0.41
N ASP A 535 -5.06 -12.61 -0.21
CA ASP A 535 -3.78 -13.08 0.32
C ASP A 535 -3.95 -13.67 1.73
N ARG A 536 -4.78 -13.04 2.58
CA ARG A 536 -5.10 -13.57 3.91
C ARG A 536 -5.81 -14.92 3.81
N PHE A 537 -6.82 -15.04 2.95
CA PHE A 537 -7.52 -16.31 2.74
C PHE A 537 -6.56 -17.40 2.23
N GLU A 538 -5.74 -17.09 1.22
CA GLU A 538 -4.81 -18.07 0.65
C GLU A 538 -3.79 -18.56 1.68
N TYR A 539 -3.28 -17.67 2.54
CA TYR A 539 -2.40 -18.05 3.64
C TYR A 539 -3.07 -19.02 4.60
N LEU A 540 -4.26 -18.67 5.12
CA LEU A 540 -4.99 -19.51 6.07
C LEU A 540 -5.35 -20.87 5.45
N ARG A 541 -5.75 -20.87 4.18
CA ARG A 541 -6.03 -22.11 3.44
C ARG A 541 -4.83 -23.00 3.30
N ARG A 542 -3.66 -22.44 3.00
CA ARG A 542 -2.42 -23.21 2.78
C ARG A 542 -1.81 -23.72 4.08
N GLU A 543 -1.79 -22.90 5.12
CA GLU A 543 -1.04 -23.18 6.35
C GLU A 543 -1.90 -23.78 7.46
N MET A 544 -3.20 -23.46 7.49
CA MET A 544 -4.09 -23.81 8.61
C MET A 544 -5.25 -24.73 8.19
N GLY A 545 -5.38 -25.09 6.90
CA GLY A 545 -6.48 -25.93 6.41
C GLY A 545 -6.60 -27.32 7.05
N ASP A 546 -5.56 -27.78 7.74
CA ASP A 546 -5.54 -29.04 8.52
C ASP A 546 -5.98 -28.85 9.99
N GLU A 547 -6.10 -27.61 10.47
CA GLU A 547 -6.58 -27.33 11.82
C GLU A 547 -8.08 -27.62 11.95
N GLU A 548 -8.53 -27.90 13.18
CA GLU A 548 -9.88 -28.42 13.44
C GLU A 548 -11.02 -27.44 13.12
N MET A 549 -10.81 -26.13 13.31
CA MET A 549 -11.80 -25.11 13.00
C MET A 549 -11.12 -23.77 12.68
N VAL A 550 -10.89 -23.54 11.39
CA VAL A 550 -10.42 -22.25 10.87
C VAL A 550 -11.61 -21.42 10.42
N VAL A 551 -11.65 -20.17 10.85
CA VAL A 551 -12.64 -19.16 10.44
C VAL A 551 -11.97 -18.08 9.61
N PHE A 552 -12.73 -17.55 8.64
CA PHE A 552 -12.34 -16.39 7.85
C PHE A 552 -13.42 -15.32 7.99
N PRO A 553 -13.28 -14.43 8.99
CA PRO A 553 -14.20 -13.32 9.17
C PRO A 553 -13.96 -12.24 8.12
N LEU A 554 -15.05 -11.70 7.58
CA LEU A 554 -15.10 -10.45 6.82
C LEU A 554 -16.26 -9.60 7.31
N ILE A 555 -15.96 -8.37 7.67
CA ILE A 555 -16.88 -7.42 8.27
C ILE A 555 -17.15 -6.32 7.24
N LEU A 556 -18.42 -6.15 6.90
CA LEU A 556 -18.87 -5.19 5.91
C LEU A 556 -19.76 -4.14 6.56
N HIS A 557 -19.81 -2.94 6.02
CA HIS A 557 -20.76 -1.92 6.47
C HIS A 557 -21.59 -1.46 5.27
N PRO A 558 -22.94 -1.37 5.34
CA PRO A 558 -23.72 -0.87 4.21
C PRO A 558 -23.37 0.59 3.87
N ASP A 559 -22.86 1.35 4.85
CA ASP A 559 -22.25 2.67 4.71
C ASP A 559 -21.15 2.67 3.63
N THR A 560 -20.28 1.67 3.66
CA THR A 560 -19.05 1.58 2.85
C THR A 560 -19.19 0.56 1.72
N SER A 561 -19.43 -0.71 2.04
CA SER A 561 -19.69 -1.78 1.07
C SER A 561 -20.91 -1.53 0.19
N GLY A 562 -21.82 -0.63 0.59
CA GLY A 562 -22.93 -0.17 -0.26
C GLY A 562 -22.51 0.77 -1.38
N MET A 563 -21.34 1.42 -1.32
CA MET A 563 -20.86 2.36 -2.33
C MET A 563 -20.63 1.67 -3.68
N ALA A 564 -20.87 2.38 -4.79
CA ALA A 564 -20.90 1.76 -6.12
C ALA A 564 -19.58 1.09 -6.54
N HIS A 565 -18.44 1.69 -6.16
CA HIS A 565 -17.12 1.14 -6.49
C HIS A 565 -16.67 0.05 -5.49
N VAL A 566 -17.10 0.13 -4.23
CA VAL A 566 -16.80 -0.86 -3.18
C VAL A 566 -17.66 -2.12 -3.35
N ILE A 567 -18.96 -2.02 -3.65
CA ILE A 567 -19.79 -3.22 -3.81
C ILE A 567 -19.30 -4.11 -4.95
N GLY A 568 -18.72 -3.51 -6.01
CA GLY A 568 -18.07 -4.27 -7.07
C GLY A 568 -16.83 -5.03 -6.58
N MET A 569 -16.11 -4.50 -5.58
CA MET A 569 -15.03 -5.21 -4.89
C MET A 569 -15.57 -6.38 -4.06
N ILE A 570 -16.62 -6.15 -3.26
CA ILE A 570 -17.25 -7.20 -2.45
C ILE A 570 -17.75 -8.34 -3.33
N GLU A 571 -18.39 -8.03 -4.45
CA GLU A 571 -18.85 -9.03 -5.41
C GLU A 571 -17.69 -9.88 -5.96
N ARG A 572 -16.54 -9.27 -6.26
CA ARG A 572 -15.36 -10.00 -6.74
C ARG A 572 -14.76 -10.90 -5.66
N VAL A 573 -14.59 -10.38 -4.44
CA VAL A 573 -14.04 -11.16 -3.31
C VAL A 573 -14.95 -12.34 -3.00
N LEU A 574 -16.24 -12.10 -2.78
CA LEU A 574 -17.18 -13.17 -2.42
C LEU A 574 -17.40 -14.14 -3.57
N GLY A 575 -17.40 -13.65 -4.82
CA GLY A 575 -17.45 -14.51 -6.02
C GLY A 575 -16.22 -15.39 -6.16
N TRP A 576 -15.03 -14.86 -5.86
CA TRP A 576 -13.79 -15.63 -5.84
C TRP A 576 -13.77 -16.66 -4.71
N LEU A 577 -14.19 -16.29 -3.49
CA LEU A 577 -14.34 -17.21 -2.36
C LEU A 577 -15.29 -18.37 -2.68
N LYS A 578 -16.42 -18.06 -3.34
CA LYS A 578 -17.38 -19.08 -3.82
C LYS A 578 -16.76 -20.06 -4.84
N GLY A 579 -15.70 -19.65 -5.55
CA GLY A 579 -14.92 -20.52 -6.43
C GLY A 579 -14.22 -21.67 -5.70
N TRP A 580 -14.04 -21.57 -4.38
CA TRP A 580 -13.43 -22.58 -3.52
C TRP A 580 -14.47 -23.47 -2.80
N ALA A 581 -15.64 -23.69 -3.39
CA ALA A 581 -16.80 -24.31 -2.73
C ALA A 581 -16.55 -25.69 -2.09
N GLU A 582 -15.54 -26.44 -2.52
CA GLU A 582 -15.16 -27.74 -1.92
C GLU A 582 -14.34 -27.58 -0.63
N GLU A 583 -13.73 -26.41 -0.42
CA GLU A 583 -12.81 -26.09 0.66
C GLU A 583 -13.38 -25.10 1.68
N VAL A 584 -14.57 -24.52 1.41
CA VAL A 584 -15.17 -23.47 2.23
C VAL A 584 -16.62 -23.76 2.59
N GLU A 585 -17.04 -23.33 3.77
CA GLU A 585 -18.42 -23.42 4.27
C GLU A 585 -18.88 -22.05 4.77
N TYR A 586 -19.97 -21.49 4.22
CA TYR A 586 -20.57 -20.26 4.74
C TYR A 586 -21.44 -20.59 5.97
N LEU A 587 -21.16 -19.92 7.08
CA LEU A 587 -21.89 -20.08 8.34
C LEU A 587 -22.18 -18.72 8.96
N THR A 588 -23.23 -18.67 9.79
CA THR A 588 -23.40 -17.54 10.69
C THR A 588 -22.40 -17.65 11.85
N MET A 589 -22.12 -16.54 12.51
CA MET A 589 -21.19 -16.51 13.63
C MET A 589 -21.71 -17.35 14.81
N GLY A 590 -23.00 -17.30 15.13
CA GLY A 590 -23.62 -18.14 16.15
C GLY A 590 -23.57 -19.63 15.84
N ASP A 591 -23.62 -20.05 14.57
CA ASP A 591 -23.41 -21.44 14.19
C ASP A 591 -21.99 -21.91 14.53
N VAL A 592 -20.98 -21.10 14.20
CA VAL A 592 -19.59 -21.38 14.55
C VAL A 592 -19.39 -21.41 16.06
N ALA A 593 -19.88 -20.40 16.79
CA ALA A 593 -19.73 -20.33 18.24
C ALA A 593 -20.34 -21.55 18.94
N ARG A 594 -21.53 -22.01 18.51
CA ARG A 594 -22.15 -23.23 19.04
C ARG A 594 -21.29 -24.47 18.79
N ARG A 595 -20.88 -24.68 17.53
CA ARG A 595 -20.10 -25.85 17.12
C ARG A 595 -18.75 -25.88 17.85
N TRP A 596 -18.08 -24.73 17.94
CA TRP A 596 -16.80 -24.60 18.61
C TRP A 596 -16.92 -24.84 20.11
N LYS A 597 -17.88 -24.18 20.80
CA LYS A 597 -18.06 -24.32 22.25
C LYS A 597 -18.40 -25.74 22.67
N ALA A 598 -19.33 -26.39 21.95
CA ALA A 598 -19.70 -27.78 22.24
C ALA A 598 -18.49 -28.71 22.17
N LYS A 599 -17.61 -28.50 21.19
CA LYS A 599 -16.39 -29.27 21.03
C LYS A 599 -15.34 -28.96 22.11
N ALA A 600 -15.11 -27.68 22.40
CA ALA A 600 -14.18 -27.24 23.43
C ALA A 600 -14.57 -27.75 24.83
N GLU A 601 -15.86 -27.93 25.09
CA GLU A 601 -16.41 -28.50 26.34
C GLU A 601 -16.46 -30.05 26.33
N GLY A 602 -16.02 -30.72 25.26
CA GLY A 602 -16.05 -32.18 25.14
C GLY A 602 -17.46 -32.77 24.96
N ARG A 603 -18.41 -31.97 24.42
CA ARG A 603 -19.83 -32.31 24.20
C ARG A 603 -20.16 -32.59 22.71
N GLY A 604 -19.14 -32.76 21.87
CA GLY A 604 -19.23 -32.85 20.40
C GLY A 604 -18.98 -34.23 19.82
#